data_AF-A0A4Q5XWZ5-F1
#
_entry.id   AF-A0A4Q5XWZ5-F1
#
_cell.length_a   1.000
_cell.length_b   1.000
_cell.length_c   1.000
_cell.angle_alpha   90.00
_cell.angle_beta   90.00
_cell.angle_gamma   90.00
#
_symmetry.space_group_name_H-M   'P 1'
#
loop_
_entity.id
_entity.type
_entity.pdbx_description
1 polymer ?
#
loop_
_entity_poly.entity_id
_entity_poly.type
_entity_poly.pdbx_seq_one_letter_code
_entity_poly.pdbx_strand_id
1 'polypeptide(L)'
;FVEAYDIIVNGKSIGTKLGAEALRRITFLRSIHHESWRAPAIAYLVDHAHDKDETDRFFVALDRLAYTLQYSVNNREYRHKRYRRILVAMDEPGALFSEEGPLKLTERERTDMLDRLRGRFPNFKQRRALLMRISAAIEGGIPLDPKTDCTVEHILPRTPSKGSDWYDEWSKARDREDLTECIGNFTLLTHAENQEADRKSFLDKLPIFFRNGEASYAYSNDLKDRTRWTPEDVRERREALIQRLSLDWGL
;
A
#
# COMPACT_ATOMS: atom_id res chain seq x y z
N PHE A 1 -23.99 -7.67 13.07
CA PHE A 1 -23.34 -6.36 13.31
C PHE A 1 -22.08 -6.45 14.18
N VAL A 2 -22.14 -6.90 15.45
CA VAL A 2 -20.97 -6.91 16.36
C VAL A 2 -19.76 -7.67 15.78
N GLU A 3 -19.98 -8.86 15.23
CA GLU A 3 -18.94 -9.65 14.56
C GLU A 3 -18.31 -8.90 13.38
N ALA A 4 -19.13 -8.37 12.46
CA ALA A 4 -18.67 -7.56 11.32
C ALA A 4 -17.84 -6.35 11.76
N TYR A 5 -18.27 -5.65 12.81
CA TYR A 5 -17.52 -4.53 13.38
C TYR A 5 -16.14 -4.99 13.88
N ASP A 6 -16.08 -6.09 14.63
CA ASP A 6 -14.83 -6.63 15.19
C ASP A 6 -13.87 -7.11 14.10
N ILE A 7 -14.38 -7.70 13.03
CA ILE A 7 -13.58 -8.07 11.84
C ILE A 7 -12.99 -6.82 11.19
N ILE A 8 -13.82 -5.82 10.91
CA ILE A 8 -13.44 -4.63 10.14
C ILE A 8 -12.54 -3.68 10.93
N VAL A 9 -12.86 -3.43 12.20
CA VAL A 9 -12.16 -2.45 13.03
C VAL A 9 -10.98 -3.10 13.74
N ASN A 10 -11.24 -4.23 14.40
CA ASN A 10 -10.27 -4.85 15.29
C ASN A 10 -9.40 -5.93 14.61
N GLY A 11 -9.78 -6.36 13.39
CA GLY A 11 -9.05 -7.40 12.66
C GLY A 11 -9.24 -8.80 13.23
N LYS A 12 -10.32 -9.04 13.99
CA LYS A 12 -10.60 -10.36 14.57
C LYS A 12 -11.15 -11.31 13.49
N SER A 13 -10.27 -11.83 12.64
CA SER A 13 -10.61 -12.69 11.50
C SER A 13 -10.50 -14.20 11.76
N ILE A 14 -9.89 -14.61 12.87
CA ILE A 14 -9.72 -16.03 13.23
C ILE A 14 -11.09 -16.69 13.41
N GLY A 15 -11.31 -17.81 12.72
CA GLY A 15 -12.55 -18.59 12.81
C GLY A 15 -13.71 -18.04 11.98
N THR A 16 -13.50 -16.97 11.23
CA THR A 16 -14.52 -16.44 10.31
C THR A 16 -14.68 -17.34 9.08
N LYS A 17 -15.87 -17.28 8.45
CA LYS A 17 -16.16 -18.01 7.20
C LYS A 17 -15.82 -17.24 5.93
N LEU A 18 -15.11 -16.11 6.07
CA LEU A 18 -14.77 -15.23 4.96
C LEU A 18 -13.75 -15.88 4.02
N GLY A 19 -13.75 -15.42 2.77
CA GLY A 19 -12.77 -15.84 1.79
C GLY A 19 -11.38 -15.26 2.02
N ALA A 20 -10.41 -15.94 1.39
CA ALA A 20 -9.01 -15.64 1.60
C ALA A 20 -8.68 -14.22 1.13
N GLU A 21 -9.27 -13.80 0.01
CA GLU A 21 -9.09 -12.44 -0.48
C GLU A 21 -9.80 -11.43 0.42
N ALA A 22 -11.03 -11.66 0.88
CA ALA A 22 -11.70 -10.77 1.82
C ALA A 22 -10.85 -10.53 3.08
N LEU A 23 -10.33 -11.60 3.68
CA LEU A 23 -9.45 -11.51 4.85
C LEU A 23 -8.16 -10.71 4.58
N ARG A 24 -7.53 -10.97 3.43
CA ARG A 24 -6.34 -10.25 2.96
C ARG A 24 -6.63 -8.76 2.75
N ARG A 25 -7.70 -8.41 2.04
CA ARG A 25 -8.10 -7.02 1.75
C ARG A 25 -8.57 -6.26 2.99
N ILE A 26 -9.27 -6.90 3.92
CA ILE A 26 -9.64 -6.28 5.22
C ILE A 26 -8.39 -5.88 6.00
N THR A 27 -7.35 -6.72 5.98
CA THR A 27 -6.06 -6.39 6.62
C THR A 27 -5.45 -5.12 6.04
N PHE A 28 -5.46 -4.97 4.72
CA PHE A 28 -4.97 -3.77 4.04
C PHE A 28 -5.81 -2.53 4.34
N LEU A 29 -7.14 -2.65 4.23
CA LEU A 29 -8.08 -1.54 4.47
C LEU A 29 -7.88 -0.92 5.85
N ARG A 30 -7.54 -1.72 6.87
CA ARG A 30 -7.23 -1.23 8.23
C ARG A 30 -6.00 -0.33 8.30
N SER A 31 -5.16 -0.30 7.27
CA SER A 31 -4.03 0.65 7.15
C SER A 31 -4.43 2.02 6.57
N ILE A 32 -5.63 2.14 6.00
CA ILE A 32 -6.16 3.39 5.44
C ILE A 32 -6.58 4.33 6.59
N HIS A 33 -6.26 5.62 6.45
CA HIS A 33 -6.43 6.61 7.50
C HIS A 33 -7.85 7.12 7.61
N HIS A 34 -8.50 7.39 6.48
CA HIS A 34 -9.90 7.78 6.52
C HIS A 34 -10.76 6.55 6.82
N GLU A 35 -11.80 6.72 7.61
CA GLU A 35 -12.61 5.58 8.08
C GLU A 35 -13.88 5.35 7.25
N SER A 36 -14.10 6.18 6.22
CA SER A 36 -15.33 6.15 5.40
C SER A 36 -15.59 4.82 4.68
N TRP A 37 -14.56 3.99 4.47
CA TRP A 37 -14.69 2.66 3.89
C TRP A 37 -15.31 1.64 4.86
N ARG A 38 -15.26 1.89 6.19
CA ARG A 38 -15.75 0.94 7.20
C ARG A 38 -17.25 0.76 7.14
N ALA A 39 -18.01 1.84 6.90
CA ALA A 39 -19.46 1.77 6.83
C ALA A 39 -19.96 0.79 5.74
N PRO A 40 -19.56 0.92 4.45
CA PRO A 40 -19.93 -0.08 3.45
C PRO A 40 -19.33 -1.46 3.72
N ALA A 41 -18.12 -1.56 4.27
CA ALA A 41 -17.54 -2.86 4.62
C ALA A 41 -18.36 -3.62 5.68
N ILE A 42 -18.78 -2.92 6.74
CA ILE A 42 -19.61 -3.50 7.81
C ILE A 42 -20.98 -3.85 7.27
N ALA A 43 -21.64 -2.95 6.53
CA ALA A 43 -22.96 -3.21 5.94
C ALA A 43 -22.93 -4.46 5.06
N TYR A 44 -21.93 -4.58 4.17
CA TYR A 44 -21.77 -5.76 3.32
C TYR A 44 -21.66 -7.06 4.12
N LEU A 45 -20.83 -7.08 5.17
CA LEU A 45 -20.67 -8.26 6.01
C LEU A 45 -21.93 -8.64 6.80
N VAL A 46 -22.78 -7.67 7.13
CA VAL A 46 -24.02 -7.94 7.89
C VAL A 46 -25.12 -8.47 6.98
N ASP A 47 -25.30 -7.86 5.82
CA ASP A 47 -26.51 -8.04 5.02
C ASP A 47 -26.29 -8.78 3.69
N HIS A 48 -25.03 -8.95 3.25
CA HIS A 48 -24.73 -9.41 1.88
C HIS A 48 -23.66 -10.52 1.78
N ALA A 49 -22.90 -10.81 2.84
CA ALA A 49 -21.82 -11.80 2.83
C ALA A 49 -22.31 -13.26 2.92
N HIS A 50 -23.23 -13.63 2.02
CA HIS A 50 -23.79 -14.98 1.93
C HIS A 50 -22.95 -15.92 1.06
N ASP A 51 -22.25 -15.36 0.08
CA ASP A 51 -21.39 -16.09 -0.84
C ASP A 51 -19.93 -15.65 -0.68
N LYS A 52 -19.02 -16.62 -0.65
CA LYS A 52 -17.61 -16.40 -0.36
C LYS A 52 -16.89 -15.68 -1.51
N ASP A 53 -17.19 -16.07 -2.74
CA ASP A 53 -16.51 -15.54 -3.93
C ASP A 53 -16.98 -14.12 -4.24
N GLU A 54 -18.27 -13.83 -4.07
CA GLU A 54 -18.81 -12.47 -4.17
C GLU A 54 -18.30 -11.58 -3.02
N THR A 55 -18.11 -12.12 -1.82
CA THR A 55 -17.49 -11.38 -0.71
C THR A 55 -16.03 -11.05 -1.01
N ASP A 56 -15.26 -11.99 -1.54
CA ASP A 56 -13.89 -11.76 -1.99
C ASP A 56 -13.85 -10.68 -3.07
N ARG A 57 -14.72 -10.78 -4.08
CA ARG A 57 -14.87 -9.79 -5.15
C ARG A 57 -15.20 -8.39 -4.62
N PHE A 58 -16.11 -8.29 -3.65
CA PHE A 58 -16.47 -7.04 -3.01
C PHE A 58 -15.25 -6.38 -2.34
N PHE A 59 -14.53 -7.12 -1.51
CA PHE A 59 -13.41 -6.57 -0.75
C PHE A 59 -12.19 -6.27 -1.63
N VAL A 60 -11.97 -7.01 -2.71
CA VAL A 60 -10.96 -6.66 -3.75
C VAL A 60 -11.29 -5.31 -4.37
N ALA A 61 -12.54 -5.07 -4.74
CA ALA A 61 -12.95 -3.82 -5.36
C ALA A 61 -12.96 -2.65 -4.36
N LEU A 62 -13.38 -2.89 -3.10
CA LEU A 62 -13.37 -1.90 -2.03
C LEU A 62 -11.94 -1.49 -1.64
N ASP A 63 -11.00 -2.44 -1.55
CA ASP A 63 -9.57 -2.17 -1.31
C ASP A 63 -9.01 -1.20 -2.35
N ARG A 64 -9.17 -1.52 -3.63
CA ARG A 64 -8.76 -0.65 -4.74
C ARG A 64 -9.36 0.74 -4.63
N LEU A 65 -10.69 0.83 -4.49
CA LEU A 65 -11.37 2.11 -4.39
C LEU A 65 -10.87 2.92 -3.19
N ALA A 66 -10.74 2.29 -2.03
CA ALA A 66 -10.38 2.99 -0.81
C ALA A 66 -8.94 3.52 -0.82
N TYR A 67 -8.00 2.73 -1.35
CA TYR A 67 -6.64 3.21 -1.56
C TYR A 67 -6.62 4.37 -2.57
N THR A 68 -7.27 4.22 -3.74
CA THR A 68 -7.34 5.32 -4.72
C THR A 68 -7.93 6.60 -4.12
N LEU A 69 -9.03 6.51 -3.36
CA LEU A 69 -9.63 7.66 -2.71
C LEU A 69 -8.72 8.30 -1.65
N GLN A 70 -7.89 7.52 -0.93
CA GLN A 70 -6.94 8.07 0.03
C GLN A 70 -5.84 8.90 -0.65
N TYR A 71 -5.32 8.43 -1.77
CA TYR A 71 -4.11 9.02 -2.38
C TYR A 71 -4.42 10.05 -3.48
N SER A 72 -5.55 9.92 -4.16
CA SER A 72 -5.88 10.73 -5.34
C SER A 72 -6.99 11.74 -5.10
N VAL A 73 -7.76 11.61 -4.00
CA VAL A 73 -8.89 12.50 -3.72
C VAL A 73 -8.69 13.28 -2.44
N ASN A 74 -8.36 14.56 -2.58
CA ASN A 74 -8.24 15.48 -1.43
C ASN A 74 -9.61 15.88 -0.85
N ASN A 75 -10.67 15.95 -1.67
CA ASN A 75 -12.00 16.38 -1.25
C ASN A 75 -12.75 15.31 -0.40
N ARG A 76 -13.00 15.62 0.88
CA ARG A 76 -13.71 14.73 1.81
C ARG A 76 -15.16 14.45 1.39
N GLU A 77 -15.88 15.45 0.90
CA GLU A 77 -17.27 15.28 0.46
C GLU A 77 -17.37 14.35 -0.74
N TYR A 78 -16.43 14.46 -1.68
CA TYR A 78 -16.35 13.54 -2.82
C TYR A 78 -16.17 12.09 -2.32
N ARG A 79 -15.22 11.84 -1.41
CA ARG A 79 -15.04 10.50 -0.83
C ARG A 79 -16.31 10.00 -0.14
N HIS A 80 -16.97 10.83 0.67
CA HIS A 80 -18.23 10.45 1.31
C HIS A 80 -19.32 10.10 0.28
N LYS A 81 -19.47 10.89 -0.79
CA LYS A 81 -20.40 10.59 -1.88
C LYS A 81 -20.08 9.26 -2.56
N ARG A 82 -18.80 8.94 -2.78
CA ARG A 82 -18.37 7.66 -3.36
C ARG A 82 -18.79 6.48 -2.49
N TYR A 83 -18.53 6.50 -1.18
CA TYR A 83 -18.94 5.42 -0.28
C TYR A 83 -20.45 5.34 -0.10
N ARG A 84 -21.17 6.47 -0.08
CA ARG A 84 -22.64 6.48 -0.03
C ARG A 84 -23.26 5.77 -1.23
N ARG A 85 -22.70 5.97 -2.43
CA ARG A 85 -23.19 5.27 -3.63
C ARG A 85 -23.04 3.75 -3.52
N ILE A 86 -22.01 3.25 -2.82
CA ILE A 86 -21.86 1.81 -2.58
C ILE A 86 -23.01 1.31 -1.70
N LEU A 87 -23.29 2.00 -0.58
CA LEU A 87 -24.38 1.62 0.33
C LEU A 87 -25.73 1.58 -0.41
N VAL A 88 -26.05 2.59 -1.22
CA VAL A 88 -27.30 2.60 -2.01
C VAL A 88 -27.35 1.44 -3.00
N ALA A 89 -26.25 1.15 -3.69
CA ALA A 89 -26.20 0.08 -4.69
C ALA A 89 -26.19 -1.34 -4.08
N MET A 90 -25.95 -1.50 -2.77
CA MET A 90 -26.07 -2.79 -2.09
C MET A 90 -27.54 -3.24 -1.98
N ASP A 91 -28.46 -2.28 -1.84
CA ASP A 91 -29.90 -2.53 -1.73
C ASP A 91 -30.58 -2.76 -3.10
N GLU A 92 -29.87 -2.48 -4.20
CA GLU A 92 -30.36 -2.60 -5.58
C GLU A 92 -29.76 -3.85 -6.26
N PRO A 93 -30.58 -4.87 -6.61
CA PRO A 93 -30.09 -6.10 -7.23
C PRO A 93 -29.24 -5.85 -8.48
N GLY A 94 -28.00 -6.34 -8.46
CA GLY A 94 -27.06 -6.23 -9.59
C GLY A 94 -26.37 -4.87 -9.76
N ALA A 95 -26.77 -3.83 -9.03
CA ALA A 95 -26.20 -2.49 -9.20
C ALA A 95 -24.73 -2.41 -8.73
N LEU A 96 -24.41 -3.06 -7.62
CA LEU A 96 -23.09 -3.02 -6.97
C LEU A 96 -21.93 -3.40 -7.91
N PHE A 97 -22.12 -4.45 -8.72
CA PHE A 97 -21.10 -5.01 -9.63
C PHE A 97 -21.41 -4.77 -11.11
N SER A 98 -22.37 -3.89 -11.41
CA SER A 98 -22.69 -3.49 -12.78
C SER A 98 -21.50 -2.83 -13.49
N GLU A 99 -21.61 -2.65 -14.82
CA GLU A 99 -20.53 -2.03 -15.59
C GLU A 99 -20.18 -0.62 -15.15
N GLU A 100 -21.15 0.12 -14.61
CA GLU A 100 -21.00 1.47 -14.06
C GLU A 100 -21.17 1.50 -12.53
N GLY A 101 -20.99 0.34 -11.89
CA GLY A 101 -21.19 0.14 -10.46
C GLY A 101 -20.26 1.01 -9.60
N PRO A 102 -20.69 1.40 -8.39
CA PRO A 102 -19.97 2.37 -7.57
C PRO A 102 -18.61 1.89 -7.05
N LEU A 103 -18.34 0.58 -7.11
CA LEU A 103 -17.05 -0.02 -6.75
C LEU A 103 -15.96 0.14 -7.83
N LYS A 104 -16.34 0.47 -9.07
CA LYS A 104 -15.36 0.74 -10.12
C LYS A 104 -14.75 2.13 -9.95
N LEU A 105 -13.47 2.24 -10.30
CA LEU A 105 -12.81 3.52 -10.45
C LEU A 105 -13.29 4.19 -11.73
N THR A 106 -13.54 5.49 -11.65
CA THR A 106 -13.65 6.32 -12.85
C THR A 106 -12.30 6.45 -13.54
N GLU A 107 -12.29 6.78 -14.82
CA GLU A 107 -11.04 6.98 -15.58
C GLU A 107 -10.14 8.07 -14.97
N ARG A 108 -10.77 9.11 -14.44
CA ARG A 108 -10.08 10.16 -13.69
C ARG A 108 -9.45 9.63 -12.41
N GLU A 109 -10.19 8.89 -11.59
CA GLU A 109 -9.66 8.29 -10.35
C GLU A 109 -8.46 7.34 -10.64
N ARG A 110 -8.53 6.58 -11.74
CA ARG A 110 -7.44 5.70 -12.21
C ARG A 110 -6.21 6.51 -12.61
N THR A 111 -6.37 7.49 -13.49
CA THR A 111 -5.27 8.36 -13.96
C THR A 111 -4.64 9.11 -12.79
N ASP A 112 -5.45 9.74 -11.94
CA ASP A 112 -4.97 10.49 -10.77
C ASP A 112 -4.19 9.56 -9.80
N MET A 113 -4.58 8.29 -9.67
CA MET A 113 -3.84 7.31 -8.86
C MET A 113 -2.50 6.93 -9.47
N LEU A 114 -2.45 6.65 -10.77
CA LEU A 114 -1.20 6.31 -11.46
C LEU A 114 -0.20 7.49 -11.38
N ASP A 115 -0.66 8.71 -11.59
CA ASP A 115 0.17 9.91 -11.47
C ASP A 115 0.63 10.13 -10.03
N ARG A 116 -0.25 9.90 -9.06
CA ARG A 116 0.09 10.00 -7.64
C ARG A 116 1.18 9.02 -7.23
N LEU A 117 1.18 7.80 -7.75
CA LEU A 117 2.20 6.77 -7.46
C LEU A 117 3.60 7.17 -7.96
N ARG A 118 3.68 7.98 -9.02
CA ARG A 118 4.95 8.51 -9.55
C ARG A 118 5.50 9.69 -8.74
N GLY A 119 4.68 10.27 -7.86
CA GLY A 119 5.03 11.43 -7.03
C GLY A 119 5.70 11.12 -5.69
N ARG A 120 5.72 12.14 -4.82
CA ARG A 120 6.38 12.11 -3.49
C ARG A 120 5.41 11.70 -2.37
N PHE A 121 5.91 11.02 -1.33
CA PHE A 121 5.14 10.53 -0.18
C PHE A 121 5.76 10.95 1.15
N PRO A 122 5.68 12.24 1.52
CA PRO A 122 6.32 12.76 2.73
C PRO A 122 5.65 12.30 4.03
N ASN A 123 4.33 12.03 3.99
CA ASN A 123 3.55 11.60 5.15
C ASN A 123 3.87 10.14 5.50
N PHE A 124 4.51 9.92 6.66
CA PHE A 124 4.95 8.60 7.11
C PHE A 124 3.81 7.57 7.16
N LYS A 125 2.68 7.91 7.78
CA LYS A 125 1.58 6.97 7.96
C LYS A 125 0.96 6.57 6.61
N GLN A 126 0.83 7.49 5.67
CA GLN A 126 0.31 7.19 4.33
C GLN A 126 1.33 6.38 3.52
N ARG A 127 2.61 6.75 3.58
CA ARG A 127 3.68 5.99 2.93
C ARG A 127 3.71 4.55 3.42
N ARG A 128 3.73 4.33 4.74
CA ARG A 128 3.74 3.00 5.34
C ARG A 128 2.56 2.15 4.86
N ALA A 129 1.35 2.69 4.88
CA ALA A 129 0.15 1.99 4.40
C ALA A 129 0.24 1.58 2.92
N LEU A 130 0.82 2.44 2.08
CA LEU A 130 1.04 2.14 0.66
C LEU A 130 2.11 1.07 0.47
N LEU A 131 3.23 1.18 1.19
CA LEU A 131 4.33 0.23 1.04
C LEU A 131 3.98 -1.17 1.53
N MET A 132 3.25 -1.30 2.65
CA MET A 132 2.74 -2.61 3.08
C MET A 132 1.82 -3.22 2.01
N ARG A 133 1.03 -2.37 1.33
CA ARG A 133 0.13 -2.80 0.27
C ARG A 133 0.86 -3.24 -1.00
N ILE A 134 1.93 -2.53 -1.39
CA ILE A 134 2.80 -2.91 -2.51
C ILE A 134 3.59 -4.17 -2.15
N SER A 135 4.12 -4.27 -0.93
CA SER A 135 4.83 -5.45 -0.43
C SER A 135 4.01 -6.72 -0.61
N ALA A 136 2.71 -6.63 -0.34
CA ALA A 136 1.81 -7.76 -0.49
C ALA A 136 1.41 -8.08 -1.95
N ALA A 137 1.71 -7.19 -2.90
CA ALA A 137 1.48 -7.41 -4.34
C ALA A 137 2.73 -7.96 -5.06
N ILE A 138 3.87 -8.01 -4.39
CA ILE A 138 5.12 -8.61 -4.88
C ILE A 138 5.11 -10.11 -4.56
N GLU A 139 5.86 -10.89 -5.35
CA GLU A 139 6.07 -12.31 -5.11
C GLU A 139 6.60 -12.59 -3.70
N GLY A 140 6.02 -13.59 -3.02
CA GLY A 140 6.31 -13.89 -1.61
C GLY A 140 5.71 -12.88 -0.61
N GLY A 141 4.99 -11.87 -1.09
CA GLY A 141 4.32 -10.87 -0.26
C GLY A 141 3.14 -11.44 0.52
N ILE A 142 3.01 -11.03 1.78
CA ILE A 142 1.90 -11.40 2.66
C ILE A 142 1.17 -10.15 3.18
N PRO A 143 -0.09 -10.27 3.63
CA PRO A 143 -0.79 -9.19 4.30
C PRO A 143 -0.13 -8.84 5.62
N LEU A 144 0.17 -7.56 5.82
CA LEU A 144 0.79 -7.05 7.05
C LEU A 144 -0.28 -6.33 7.90
N ASP A 145 -0.48 -6.78 9.14
CA ASP A 145 -1.39 -6.12 10.07
C ASP A 145 -0.87 -4.71 10.38
N PRO A 146 -1.73 -3.67 10.45
CA PRO A 146 -1.29 -2.32 10.78
C PRO A 146 -0.48 -2.19 12.08
N LYS A 147 -0.67 -3.13 13.04
CA LYS A 147 0.03 -3.20 14.33
C LYS A 147 1.40 -3.90 14.26
N THR A 148 1.80 -4.42 13.11
CA THR A 148 3.14 -5.00 12.91
C THR A 148 4.25 -3.98 13.25
N ASP A 149 5.45 -4.46 13.55
CA ASP A 149 6.65 -3.64 13.78
C ASP A 149 7.33 -3.16 12.48
N CYS A 150 6.75 -3.50 11.33
CA CYS A 150 7.17 -3.01 10.03
C CYS A 150 7.24 -1.47 10.01
N THR A 151 8.33 -0.92 9.51
CA THR A 151 8.56 0.51 9.33
C THR A 151 9.15 0.77 7.95
N VAL A 152 9.12 2.04 7.55
CA VAL A 152 9.64 2.49 6.26
C VAL A 152 11.05 3.01 6.42
N GLU A 153 11.97 2.43 5.66
CA GLU A 153 13.33 2.92 5.52
C GLU A 153 13.50 3.70 4.22
N HIS A 154 14.31 4.75 4.27
CA HIS A 154 14.78 5.47 3.09
C HIS A 154 16.12 4.90 2.66
N ILE A 155 16.19 4.25 1.49
CA ILE A 155 17.44 3.63 1.03
C ILE A 155 18.51 4.71 0.85
N LEU A 156 18.27 5.70 -0.04
CA LEU A 156 18.94 7.01 0.05
C LEU A 156 18.33 7.79 1.23
N PRO A 157 19.12 8.14 2.26
CA PRO A 157 18.61 8.88 3.42
C PRO A 157 18.11 10.27 3.04
N ARG A 158 17.09 10.76 3.77
CA ARG A 158 16.58 12.15 3.62
C ARG A 158 17.66 13.21 3.71
N THR A 159 18.59 12.97 4.62
CA THR A 159 19.75 13.80 4.82
C THR A 159 20.93 12.84 4.82
N PRO A 160 21.66 12.66 3.71
CA PRO A 160 22.89 11.89 3.73
C PRO A 160 23.97 12.61 4.55
N SER A 161 24.94 11.87 5.09
CA SER A 161 26.08 12.48 5.78
C SER A 161 26.95 13.26 4.79
N LYS A 162 27.43 14.45 5.18
CA LYS A 162 28.31 15.25 4.31
C LYS A 162 29.56 14.44 3.96
N GLY A 163 29.95 14.44 2.69
CA GLY A 163 31.11 13.68 2.21
C GLY A 163 30.92 12.16 2.21
N SER A 164 29.69 11.65 2.40
CA SER A 164 29.40 10.23 2.15
C SER A 164 29.27 9.95 0.66
N ASP A 165 29.51 8.70 0.28
CA ASP A 165 29.42 8.18 -1.09
C ASP A 165 28.07 8.46 -1.76
N TRP A 166 27.03 8.72 -0.97
CA TRP A 166 25.75 9.20 -1.47
C TRP A 166 25.88 10.48 -2.31
N TYR A 167 26.75 11.43 -1.94
CA TYR A 167 26.91 12.67 -2.71
C TYR A 167 27.65 12.47 -4.03
N ASP A 168 28.41 11.38 -4.17
CA ASP A 168 29.10 11.04 -5.40
C ASP A 168 28.12 10.37 -6.37
N GLU A 169 27.43 9.31 -5.92
CA GLU A 169 26.44 8.58 -6.73
C GLU A 169 25.18 9.41 -7.01
N TRP A 170 24.77 10.27 -6.06
CA TRP A 170 23.63 11.17 -6.18
C TRP A 170 24.08 12.63 -6.27
N SER A 171 24.99 12.95 -7.17
CA SER A 171 25.56 14.31 -7.29
C SER A 171 24.56 15.42 -7.62
N LYS A 172 23.52 15.13 -8.42
CA LYS A 172 22.52 16.12 -8.85
C LYS A 172 21.49 16.40 -7.76
N ALA A 173 21.39 17.66 -7.34
CA ALA A 173 20.42 18.08 -6.32
C ALA A 173 18.97 17.79 -6.69
N ARG A 174 18.62 17.96 -7.96
CA ARG A 174 17.29 17.67 -8.50
C ARG A 174 16.89 16.21 -8.32
N ASP A 175 17.80 15.27 -8.58
CA ASP A 175 17.52 13.84 -8.41
C ASP A 175 17.21 13.50 -6.95
N ARG A 176 17.97 14.08 -6.01
CA ARG A 176 17.70 13.93 -4.59
C ARG A 176 16.35 14.54 -4.20
N GLU A 177 16.01 15.72 -4.68
CA GLU A 177 14.73 16.37 -4.40
C GLU A 177 13.53 15.54 -4.88
N ASP A 178 13.63 15.01 -6.10
CA ASP A 178 12.53 14.30 -6.77
C ASP A 178 12.35 12.87 -6.24
N LEU A 179 13.45 12.16 -5.96
CA LEU A 179 13.42 10.71 -5.75
C LEU A 179 13.54 10.27 -4.29
N THR A 180 14.02 11.13 -3.38
CA THR A 180 14.18 10.77 -1.96
C THR A 180 12.86 10.31 -1.34
N GLU A 181 11.75 10.97 -1.67
CA GLU A 181 10.42 10.68 -1.11
C GLU A 181 9.54 9.85 -2.06
N CYS A 182 10.10 9.04 -2.95
CA CYS A 182 9.29 8.20 -3.85
C CYS A 182 9.32 6.72 -3.45
N ILE A 183 8.32 5.96 -3.88
CA ILE A 183 8.20 4.52 -3.56
C ILE A 183 9.41 3.69 -4.02
N GLY A 184 10.06 4.10 -5.10
CA GLY A 184 11.28 3.45 -5.58
C GLY A 184 12.45 3.54 -4.60
N ASN A 185 12.52 4.60 -3.78
CA ASN A 185 13.62 4.80 -2.83
C ASN A 185 13.33 4.26 -1.42
N PHE A 186 12.12 3.77 -1.17
CA PHE A 186 11.78 3.24 0.15
C PHE A 186 12.10 1.76 0.26
N THR A 187 12.19 1.24 1.48
CA THR A 187 12.02 -0.18 1.72
C THR A 187 11.28 -0.45 3.02
N LEU A 188 10.92 -1.71 3.27
CA LEU A 188 10.28 -2.13 4.52
C LEU A 188 11.26 -2.93 5.37
N LEU A 189 11.36 -2.56 6.65
CA LEU A 189 12.22 -3.19 7.65
C LEU A 189 11.48 -3.30 8.98
N THR A 190 12.00 -4.10 9.90
CA THR A 190 11.62 -4.04 11.32
C THR A 190 12.15 -2.74 11.93
N HIS A 191 11.61 -2.34 13.09
CA HIS A 191 12.11 -1.17 13.80
C HIS A 191 13.60 -1.26 14.16
N ALA A 192 14.07 -2.45 14.57
CA ALA A 192 15.46 -2.67 14.94
C ALA A 192 16.41 -2.53 13.73
N GLU A 193 16.06 -3.16 12.60
CA GLU A 193 16.84 -3.04 11.36
C GLU A 193 16.89 -1.60 10.85
N ASN A 194 15.77 -0.87 10.91
CA ASN A 194 15.72 0.53 10.48
C ASN A 194 16.62 1.44 11.34
N GLN A 195 16.57 1.27 12.67
CA GLN A 195 17.43 2.01 13.59
C GLN A 195 18.91 1.74 13.34
N GLU A 196 19.26 0.50 12.98
CA GLU A 196 20.64 0.14 12.67
C GLU A 196 21.09 0.66 11.30
N ALA A 197 20.19 0.65 10.30
CA ALA A 197 20.48 1.11 8.95
C ALA A 197 20.70 2.62 8.88
N ASP A 198 19.79 3.41 9.46
CA ASP A 198 19.85 4.87 9.58
C ASP A 198 20.46 5.57 8.33
N ARG A 199 21.55 6.33 8.51
CA ARG A 199 22.18 7.13 7.45
C ARG A 199 23.42 6.48 6.85
N LYS A 200 23.57 5.17 7.01
CA LYS A 200 24.71 4.41 6.46
C LYS A 200 24.76 4.47 4.94
N SER A 201 25.90 4.08 4.37
CA SER A 201 26.04 3.89 2.92
C SER A 201 25.10 2.79 2.42
N PHE A 202 24.84 2.72 1.12
CA PHE A 202 24.02 1.63 0.57
C PHE A 202 24.60 0.26 0.90
N LEU A 203 25.90 0.08 0.70
CA LEU A 203 26.59 -1.18 0.92
C LEU A 203 26.59 -1.61 2.39
N ASP A 204 26.65 -0.66 3.32
CA ASP A 204 26.55 -0.93 4.76
C ASP A 204 25.13 -1.31 5.21
N LYS A 205 24.11 -0.90 4.45
CA LYS A 205 22.71 -1.24 4.73
C LYS A 205 22.35 -2.66 4.31
N LEU A 206 22.95 -3.19 3.24
CA LEU A 206 22.60 -4.52 2.71
C LEU A 206 22.82 -5.66 3.73
N PRO A 207 23.93 -5.74 4.48
CA PRO A 207 24.11 -6.75 5.54
C PRO A 207 23.06 -6.66 6.64
N ILE A 208 22.47 -5.49 6.87
CA ILE A 208 21.39 -5.29 7.84
C ILE A 208 20.08 -5.84 7.26
N PHE A 209 19.79 -5.49 6.00
CA PHE A 209 18.55 -5.90 5.32
C PHE A 209 18.46 -7.41 5.11
N PHE A 210 19.62 -8.07 4.96
CA PHE A 210 19.74 -9.50 4.65
C PHE A 210 20.55 -10.25 5.71
N ARG A 211 20.51 -9.81 6.97
CA ARG A 211 21.30 -10.41 8.07
C ARG A 211 21.11 -11.92 8.18
N ASN A 212 19.91 -12.41 7.91
CA ASN A 212 19.54 -13.83 7.98
C ASN A 212 19.54 -14.51 6.59
N GLY A 213 20.12 -13.88 5.56
CA GLY A 213 20.14 -14.38 4.17
C GLY A 213 18.90 -14.03 3.34
N GLU A 214 17.83 -13.60 3.98
CA GLU A 214 16.57 -13.13 3.38
C GLU A 214 16.14 -11.80 4.00
N ALA A 215 15.26 -11.07 3.32
CA ALA A 215 14.71 -9.84 3.85
C ALA A 215 13.49 -10.12 4.74
N SER A 216 13.33 -9.31 5.79
CA SER A 216 12.17 -9.38 6.70
C SER A 216 10.82 -9.12 6.01
N TYR A 217 10.83 -8.41 4.86
CA TYR A 217 9.63 -8.10 4.08
C TYR A 217 9.90 -8.24 2.59
N ALA A 218 8.95 -8.83 1.85
CA ALA A 218 9.08 -9.09 0.40
C ALA A 218 9.44 -7.84 -0.43
N TYR A 219 9.02 -6.65 0.03
CA TYR A 219 9.35 -5.37 -0.59
C TYR A 219 10.85 -5.10 -0.71
N SER A 220 11.68 -5.68 0.17
CA SER A 220 13.13 -5.50 0.17
C SER A 220 13.87 -6.53 -0.70
N ASN A 221 13.20 -7.58 -1.19
CA ASN A 221 13.85 -8.70 -1.88
C ASN A 221 14.63 -8.27 -3.13
N ASP A 222 14.14 -7.26 -3.84
CA ASP A 222 14.76 -6.77 -5.08
C ASP A 222 16.06 -5.96 -4.85
N LEU A 223 16.42 -5.71 -3.59
CA LEU A 223 17.68 -5.10 -3.19
C LEU A 223 18.81 -6.12 -3.06
N LYS A 224 18.49 -7.42 -3.02
CA LYS A 224 19.48 -8.48 -2.86
C LYS A 224 20.47 -8.45 -4.04
N ASP A 225 21.74 -8.67 -3.73
CA ASP A 225 22.85 -8.70 -4.69
C ASP A 225 23.11 -7.39 -5.46
N ARG A 226 22.39 -6.30 -5.16
CA ARG A 226 22.71 -4.97 -5.70
C ARG A 226 24.02 -4.48 -5.10
N THR A 227 24.82 -3.80 -5.91
CA THR A 227 26.13 -3.25 -5.51
C THR A 227 26.16 -1.73 -5.49
N ARG A 228 25.09 -1.08 -5.96
CA ARG A 228 24.93 0.37 -5.97
C ARG A 228 23.46 0.76 -5.90
N TRP A 229 23.22 2.03 -5.65
CA TRP A 229 21.89 2.61 -5.61
C TRP A 229 21.88 3.98 -6.26
N THR A 230 21.41 4.06 -7.51
CA THR A 230 21.46 5.30 -8.30
C THR A 230 20.08 5.92 -8.53
N PRO A 231 19.99 7.18 -9.01
CA PRO A 231 18.74 7.76 -9.46
C PRO A 231 17.98 6.92 -10.48
N GLU A 232 18.70 6.30 -11.42
CA GLU A 232 18.13 5.42 -12.45
C GLU A 232 17.54 4.15 -11.83
N ASP A 233 18.26 3.50 -10.89
CA ASP A 233 17.74 2.34 -10.14
C ASP A 233 16.41 2.67 -9.46
N VAL A 234 16.32 3.84 -8.83
CA VAL A 234 15.09 4.28 -8.14
C VAL A 234 13.94 4.52 -9.11
N ARG A 235 14.20 5.11 -10.28
CA ARG A 235 13.16 5.35 -11.30
C ARG A 235 12.64 4.03 -11.88
N GLU A 236 13.54 3.13 -12.25
CA GLU A 236 13.19 1.81 -12.79
C GLU A 236 12.40 0.99 -11.77
N ARG A 237 12.89 0.95 -10.53
CA ARG A 237 12.20 0.26 -9.44
C ARG A 237 10.83 0.87 -9.16
N ARG A 238 10.69 2.20 -9.18
CA ARG A 238 9.38 2.85 -9.02
C ARG A 238 8.37 2.35 -10.06
N GLU A 239 8.73 2.36 -11.34
CA GLU A 239 7.80 1.90 -12.38
C GLU A 239 7.50 0.39 -12.27
N ALA A 240 8.48 -0.45 -11.90
CA ALA A 240 8.25 -1.87 -11.65
C ALA A 240 7.27 -2.11 -10.50
N LEU A 241 7.41 -1.37 -9.38
CA LEU A 241 6.51 -1.44 -8.24
C LEU A 241 5.08 -0.97 -8.60
N ILE A 242 4.97 0.09 -9.42
CA ILE A 242 3.68 0.55 -9.95
C ILE A 242 3.04 -0.55 -10.77
N GLN A 243 3.77 -1.19 -11.69
CA GLN A 243 3.23 -2.27 -12.51
C GLN A 243 2.72 -3.45 -11.68
N ARG A 244 3.46 -3.87 -10.64
CA ARG A 244 3.02 -4.95 -9.73
C ARG A 244 1.73 -4.58 -9.00
N LEU A 245 1.66 -3.37 -8.48
CA LEU A 245 0.47 -2.88 -7.78
C LEU A 245 -0.72 -2.71 -8.74
N SER A 246 -0.49 -2.20 -9.95
CA SER A 246 -1.50 -2.04 -10.98
C SER A 246 -2.06 -3.38 -11.44
N LEU A 247 -1.25 -4.43 -11.54
CA LEU A 247 -1.72 -5.77 -11.88
C LEU A 247 -2.66 -6.32 -10.79
N ASP A 248 -2.27 -6.22 -9.51
CA ASP A 248 -3.08 -6.72 -8.39
C ASP A 248 -4.37 -5.90 -8.17
N TRP A 249 -4.37 -4.60 -8.48
CA TRP A 249 -5.59 -3.79 -8.47
C TRP A 249 -6.36 -3.80 -9.80
N GLY A 250 -5.79 -4.21 -10.93
CA GLY A 250 -6.38 -3.96 -12.24
C GLY A 250 -6.51 -2.45 -12.55
N LEU A 251 -5.45 -1.68 -12.25
CA LEU A 251 -5.29 -0.27 -12.64
C LEU A 251 -4.83 -0.10 -14.09
#